data_AF-A0A179BR68-F1
#
_entry.id   AF-A0A179BR68-F1
#
_cell.length_a   1.000
_cell.length_b   1.000
_cell.length_c   1.000
_cell.angle_alpha   90.00
_cell.angle_beta   90.00
_cell.angle_gamma   90.00
#
_symmetry.space_group_name_H-M   'P 1'
#
loop_
_entity.id
_entity.type
_entity.pdbx_description
1 polymer ?
#
loop_
_entity_poly.entity_id
_entity_poly.type
_entity_poly.pdbx_seq_one_letter_code
_entity_poly.pdbx_strand_id
1 'polypeptide(L)'
;MPEPEKRSDKFRWIYALWLLPFLAQNWLYWLHPQWDWWTISLIIWVLTLIAVAGSLCINLALRRWRRLVSLLIAPLLLLVLLHILAAVGITSDSVRFALTKQTYLAEIERTDLPGGEQRFRTFVWDDTFLEKTYSTLVYDESDEVALPRGEQSTAWQQRVQTSCSEKKECVDLDPGPDEYVSVRKIGEHFYILDNYLPNAFP
;
A
#
# COMPACT_ATOMS: atom_id res chain seq x y z
N MET A 1 51.51 2.90 29.65
CA MET A 1 50.14 2.38 29.44
C MET A 1 49.51 3.23 28.36
N PRO A 2 49.02 2.66 27.25
CA PRO A 2 48.27 3.44 26.27
C PRO A 2 46.97 3.91 26.90
N GLU A 3 46.67 5.22 26.82
CA GLU A 3 45.38 5.75 27.25
C GLU A 3 44.26 5.04 26.48
N PRO A 4 43.16 4.64 27.15
CA PRO A 4 42.01 4.09 26.45
C PRO A 4 41.46 5.18 25.53
N GLU A 5 41.61 4.97 24.22
CA GLU A 5 41.08 5.81 23.17
C GLU A 5 39.61 6.14 23.49
N LYS A 6 39.34 7.38 23.90
CA LYS A 6 37.99 7.89 24.15
C LYS A 6 37.24 7.83 22.83
N ARG A 7 36.61 6.68 22.56
CA ARG A 7 35.81 6.44 21.36
C ARG A 7 34.61 7.39 21.42
N SER A 8 34.80 8.56 20.83
CA SER A 8 33.89 9.71 20.93
C SER A 8 32.43 9.31 20.73
N ASP A 9 31.59 9.79 21.63
CA ASP A 9 30.14 9.66 21.50
C ASP A 9 29.69 10.53 20.32
N LYS A 10 29.31 9.88 19.23
CA LYS A 10 28.95 10.48 17.95
C LYS A 10 27.59 9.93 17.52
N PHE A 11 26.80 10.79 16.90
CA PHE A 11 25.55 10.42 16.23
C PHE A 11 25.83 9.37 15.15
N ARG A 12 24.94 8.38 14.98
CA ARG A 12 25.13 7.27 14.04
C ARG A 12 23.88 7.04 13.21
N TRP A 13 23.89 7.56 11.99
CA TRP A 13 22.89 7.30 10.96
C TRP A 13 22.70 5.82 10.63
N ILE A 14 23.68 4.97 10.95
CA ILE A 14 23.64 3.53 10.66
C ILE A 14 22.44 2.82 11.32
N TYR A 15 21.89 3.37 12.41
CA TYR A 15 20.68 2.81 13.04
C TYR A 15 19.43 2.95 12.15
N ALA A 16 19.41 3.92 11.24
CA ALA A 16 18.34 4.01 10.24
C ALA A 16 18.34 2.81 9.28
N LEU A 17 19.50 2.18 9.03
CA LEU A 17 19.58 1.00 8.18
C LEU A 17 18.84 -0.20 8.76
N TRP A 18 18.62 -0.24 10.08
CA TRP A 18 17.87 -1.32 10.72
C TRP A 18 16.38 -1.28 10.37
N LEU A 19 15.92 -0.16 9.81
CA LEU A 19 14.55 0.01 9.34
C LEU A 19 14.38 -0.39 7.87
N LEU A 20 15.48 -0.59 7.13
CA LEU A 20 15.44 -1.01 5.73
C LEU A 20 14.68 -2.32 5.51
N PRO A 21 14.78 -3.36 6.36
CA PRO A 21 14.00 -4.58 6.19
C PRO A 21 12.49 -4.32 6.19
N PHE A 22 12.00 -3.42 7.06
CA PHE A 22 10.58 -3.07 7.11
C PHE A 22 10.14 -2.28 5.88
N LEU A 23 10.99 -1.37 5.40
CA LEU A 23 10.75 -0.68 4.14
C LEU A 23 10.75 -1.64 2.95
N ALA A 24 11.76 -2.51 2.88
CA ALA A 24 11.90 -3.50 1.82
C ALA A 24 10.72 -4.47 1.81
N GLN A 25 10.17 -4.80 2.98
CA GLN A 25 9.01 -5.66 3.09
C GLN A 25 7.77 -5.09 2.37
N ASN A 26 7.54 -3.77 2.44
CA ASN A 26 6.46 -3.11 1.69
C ASN A 26 6.58 -3.32 0.17
N TRP A 27 7.79 -3.56 -0.34
CA TRP A 27 8.06 -3.77 -1.76
C TRP A 27 8.16 -5.25 -2.15
N LEU A 28 8.88 -6.03 -1.36
CA LEU A 28 9.17 -7.44 -1.63
C LEU A 28 7.92 -8.31 -1.53
N TYR A 29 6.97 -7.91 -0.69
CA TYR A 29 5.69 -8.58 -0.55
C TYR A 29 4.99 -8.79 -1.90
N TRP A 30 4.93 -7.72 -2.69
CA TRP A 30 4.28 -7.74 -4.01
C TRP A 30 5.00 -8.66 -5.01
N LEU A 31 6.32 -8.75 -4.94
CA LEU A 31 7.12 -9.58 -5.86
C LEU A 31 6.93 -11.08 -5.62
N HIS A 32 6.72 -11.49 -4.37
CA HIS A 32 6.64 -12.89 -3.99
C HIS A 32 5.49 -13.16 -3.01
N PRO A 33 4.22 -13.04 -3.45
CA PRO A 33 3.06 -13.21 -2.57
C PRO A 33 2.95 -14.63 -1.99
N GLN A 34 3.53 -15.64 -2.66
CA GLN A 34 3.53 -17.02 -2.16
C GLN A 34 4.42 -17.27 -0.93
N TRP A 35 5.22 -16.30 -0.49
CA TRP A 35 6.07 -16.45 0.69
C TRP A 35 5.26 -16.31 1.97
N ASP A 36 5.71 -16.99 3.02
CA ASP A 36 5.15 -16.83 4.36
C ASP A 36 5.62 -15.50 4.98
N TRP A 37 5.01 -14.42 4.50
CA TRP A 37 5.31 -13.06 4.93
C TRP A 37 5.04 -12.87 6.41
N TRP A 38 4.08 -13.58 6.99
CA TRP A 38 3.82 -13.52 8.43
C TRP A 38 5.05 -13.96 9.21
N THR A 39 5.59 -15.14 8.89
CA THR A 39 6.79 -15.67 9.56
C THR A 39 8.02 -14.80 9.28
N ILE A 40 8.21 -14.34 8.04
CA ILE A 40 9.32 -13.43 7.68
C ILE A 40 9.23 -12.12 8.48
N SER A 41 8.04 -11.52 8.56
CA SER A 41 7.78 -10.30 9.34
C SER A 41 8.15 -10.50 10.79
N LEU A 42 7.68 -11.60 11.39
CA LEU A 42 7.89 -11.91 12.80
C LEU A 42 9.39 -12.06 13.10
N ILE A 43 10.13 -12.76 12.25
CA ILE A 43 11.58 -12.93 12.40
C ILE A 43 12.29 -11.56 12.31
N ILE A 44 11.96 -10.74 11.30
CA ILE A 44 12.53 -9.39 11.14
C ILE A 44 12.23 -8.51 12.36
N TRP A 45 10.99 -8.56 12.86
CA TRP A 45 10.55 -7.84 14.06
C TRP A 45 11.35 -8.26 15.29
N VAL A 46 11.44 -9.56 15.56
CA VAL A 46 12.16 -10.09 16.74
C VAL A 46 13.64 -9.75 16.67
N LEU A 47 14.30 -9.94 15.52
CA LEU A 47 15.72 -9.61 15.35
C LEU A 47 15.98 -8.11 15.55
N THR A 48 15.13 -7.26 14.98
CA THR A 48 15.23 -5.81 15.15
C THR A 48 15.02 -5.42 16.62
N LEU A 49 14.03 -6.01 17.29
CA LEU A 49 13.75 -5.73 18.70
C LEU A 49 14.95 -6.10 19.58
N ILE A 50 15.56 -7.27 19.36
CA ILE A 50 16.76 -7.71 20.07
C ILE A 50 17.91 -6.73 19.81
N ALA A 51 18.13 -6.32 18.57
CA ALA A 51 19.19 -5.37 18.22
C ALA A 51 18.98 -4.00 18.86
N VAL A 52 17.75 -3.48 18.86
CA VAL A 52 17.36 -2.22 19.50
C VAL A 52 17.53 -2.29 21.01
N ALA A 53 16.98 -3.32 21.67
CA ALA A 53 17.08 -3.50 23.11
C ALA A 53 18.54 -3.66 23.55
N GLY A 54 19.32 -4.50 22.85
CA GLY A 54 20.75 -4.69 23.11
C GLY A 54 21.54 -3.39 22.95
N SER A 55 21.28 -2.64 21.89
CA SER A 55 21.92 -1.34 21.64
C SER A 55 21.53 -0.30 22.68
N LEU A 56 20.27 -0.25 23.13
CA LEU A 56 19.83 0.62 24.21
C LEU A 56 20.56 0.30 25.51
N CYS A 57 20.56 -0.97 25.94
CA CYS A 57 21.25 -1.41 27.15
C CYS A 57 22.74 -1.09 27.13
N ILE A 58 23.43 -1.40 26.02
CA ILE A 58 24.87 -1.14 25.88
C ILE A 58 25.16 0.36 25.88
N ASN A 59 24.39 1.18 25.15
CA ASN A 59 24.64 2.61 25.10
C ASN A 59 24.25 3.33 26.40
N LEU A 60 23.23 2.86 27.13
CA LEU A 60 22.90 3.32 28.48
C LEU A 60 24.03 3.00 29.47
N ALA A 61 24.50 1.74 29.49
CA ALA A 61 25.60 1.32 30.35
C ALA A 61 26.89 2.11 30.10
N LEU A 62 27.16 2.43 28.84
CA LEU A 62 28.33 3.22 28.42
C LEU A 62 28.08 4.74 28.43
N ARG A 63 26.91 5.21 28.91
CA ARG A 63 26.51 6.63 28.97
C ARG A 63 26.69 7.38 27.64
N ARG A 64 26.43 6.69 26.52
CA ARG A 64 26.55 7.22 25.15
C ARG A 64 25.25 7.87 24.71
N TRP A 65 24.93 9.00 25.33
CA TRP A 65 23.68 9.72 25.16
C TRP A 65 23.39 10.10 23.70
N ARG A 66 24.41 10.49 22.92
CA ARG A 66 24.22 10.87 21.51
C ARG A 66 23.79 9.69 20.65
N ARG A 67 24.22 8.47 20.99
CA ARG A 67 23.78 7.25 20.29
C ARG A 67 22.36 6.85 20.67
N LEU A 68 21.97 7.04 21.93
CA LEU A 68 20.58 6.81 22.36
C LEU A 68 19.64 7.76 21.62
N VAL A 69 19.99 9.05 21.56
CA VAL A 69 19.25 10.04 20.79
C VAL A 69 19.19 9.65 19.31
N SER A 70 20.30 9.19 18.73
CA SER A 70 20.33 8.70 17.33
C SER A 70 19.40 7.51 17.09
N LEU A 71 19.28 6.61 18.07
CA LEU A 71 18.46 5.42 17.97
C LEU A 71 16.96 5.75 18.03
N LEU A 72 16.59 6.80 18.77
CA LEU A 72 15.21 7.29 18.87
C LEU A 72 14.82 8.22 17.72
N ILE A 73 15.72 9.09 17.27
CA ILE A 73 15.43 10.07 16.21
C ILE A 73 15.41 9.43 14.82
N ALA A 74 16.25 8.43 14.56
CA ALA A 74 16.31 7.77 13.25
C ALA A 74 14.95 7.23 12.75
N PRO A 75 14.16 6.46 13.54
CA PRO A 75 12.85 6.01 13.11
C PRO A 75 11.86 7.16 12.90
N LEU A 76 11.91 8.19 13.75
CA LEU A 76 11.06 9.38 13.60
C LEU A 76 11.33 10.10 12.27
N LEU A 77 12.60 10.34 11.95
CA LEU A 77 12.98 10.98 10.68
C LEU A 77 12.56 10.15 9.47
N LEU A 78 12.65 8.82 9.58
CA LEU A 78 12.21 7.94 8.51
C LEU A 78 10.69 8.03 8.30
N LEU A 79 9.91 8.01 9.37
CA LEU A 79 8.45 8.18 9.30
C LEU A 79 8.08 9.53 8.69
N VAL A 80 8.74 10.61 9.10
CA VAL A 80 8.53 11.94 8.53
C VAL A 80 8.84 11.95 7.03
N LEU A 81 9.94 11.33 6.60
CA LEU A 81 10.28 11.21 5.18
C LEU A 81 9.21 10.42 4.40
N LEU A 82 8.72 9.30 4.94
CA LEU A 82 7.65 8.52 4.33
C LEU A 82 6.34 9.32 4.21
N HIS A 83 5.98 10.08 5.24
CA HIS A 83 4.82 10.97 5.19
C HIS A 83 4.97 12.07 4.14
N ILE A 84 6.17 12.67 4.01
CA ILE A 84 6.44 13.65 2.96
C ILE A 84 6.31 13.00 1.56
N LEU A 85 6.88 11.81 1.36
CA LEU A 85 6.76 11.09 0.09
C LEU A 85 5.30 10.77 -0.23
N ALA A 86 4.53 10.28 0.75
CA ALA A 86 3.11 10.00 0.59
C ALA A 86 2.31 11.28 0.27
N ALA A 87 2.63 12.42 0.90
CA ALA A 87 1.99 13.70 0.63
C ALA A 87 2.26 14.23 -0.78
N VAL A 88 3.39 13.87 -1.39
CA VAL A 88 3.72 14.17 -2.79
C VAL A 88 3.15 13.10 -3.75
N GLY A 89 2.38 12.13 -3.24
CA GLY A 89 1.73 11.09 -4.05
C GLY A 89 2.62 9.88 -4.35
N ILE A 90 3.81 9.80 -3.76
CA ILE A 90 4.70 8.62 -3.85
C ILE A 90 4.30 7.66 -2.72
N THR A 91 3.39 6.76 -3.03
CA THR A 91 2.88 5.71 -2.14
C THR A 91 3.24 4.35 -2.71
N SER A 92 3.17 3.29 -1.89
CA SER A 92 3.33 1.91 -2.37
C SER A 92 2.36 1.61 -3.52
N ASP A 93 1.10 2.04 -3.38
CA ASP A 93 0.08 1.87 -4.41
C ASP A 93 0.44 2.59 -5.71
N SER A 94 0.84 3.87 -5.65
CA SER A 94 1.14 4.63 -6.87
C SER A 94 2.35 4.09 -7.63
N VAL A 95 3.38 3.62 -6.91
CA VAL A 95 4.53 2.98 -7.54
C VAL A 95 4.16 1.59 -8.09
N ARG A 96 3.39 0.78 -7.35
CA ARG A 96 2.87 -0.49 -7.85
C ARG A 96 2.08 -0.28 -9.14
N PHE A 97 1.15 0.67 -9.13
CA PHE A 97 0.36 1.02 -10.30
C PHE A 97 1.24 1.46 -11.46
N ALA A 98 2.24 2.32 -11.24
CA ALA A 98 3.15 2.76 -12.29
C ALA A 98 3.91 1.59 -12.95
N LEU A 99 4.26 0.55 -12.18
CA LEU A 99 4.96 -0.65 -12.69
C LEU A 99 4.03 -1.61 -13.43
N THR A 100 2.78 -1.76 -12.99
CA THR A 100 1.82 -2.73 -13.55
C THR A 100 0.79 -2.11 -14.49
N LYS A 101 0.77 -0.79 -14.68
CA LYS A 101 -0.20 -0.09 -15.54
C LYS A 101 -0.31 -0.72 -16.93
N GLN A 102 0.83 -1.06 -17.54
CA GLN A 102 0.87 -1.62 -18.88
C GLN A 102 0.22 -3.00 -18.98
N THR A 103 0.31 -3.83 -17.94
CA THR A 103 -0.35 -5.15 -17.94
C THR A 103 -1.87 -5.01 -17.85
N TYR A 104 -2.37 -4.04 -17.07
CA TYR A 104 -3.80 -3.76 -17.00
C TYR A 104 -4.34 -3.21 -18.32
N LEU A 105 -3.64 -2.25 -18.93
CA LEU A 105 -4.03 -1.71 -20.24
C LEU A 105 -4.06 -2.79 -21.33
N ALA A 106 -3.05 -3.66 -21.38
CA ALA A 106 -3.01 -4.76 -22.35
C ALA A 106 -4.14 -5.78 -22.13
N GLU A 107 -4.56 -6.00 -20.88
CA GLU A 107 -5.69 -6.88 -20.56
C GLU A 107 -7.03 -6.25 -20.98
N ILE A 108 -7.23 -4.96 -20.72
CA ILE A 108 -8.40 -4.18 -21.18
C ILE A 108 -8.50 -4.26 -22.71
N GLU A 109 -7.41 -4.03 -23.43
CA GLU A 109 -7.39 -4.09 -24.90
C GLU A 109 -7.70 -5.48 -25.48
N ARG A 110 -7.39 -6.56 -24.75
CA ARG A 110 -7.63 -7.94 -25.22
C ARG A 110 -9.07 -8.38 -25.05
N THR A 111 -9.72 -7.96 -23.97
CA THR A 111 -11.03 -8.48 -23.58
C THR A 111 -12.17 -7.59 -24.08
N ASP A 112 -11.93 -6.29 -24.25
CA ASP A 112 -12.97 -5.37 -24.67
C ASP A 112 -13.10 -5.34 -26.20
N LEU A 113 -14.29 -5.65 -26.69
CA LEU A 113 -14.59 -5.66 -28.12
C LEU A 113 -14.48 -4.24 -28.73
N PRO A 114 -13.87 -4.08 -29.92
CA PRO A 114 -13.81 -2.79 -30.58
C PRO A 114 -15.21 -2.40 -31.10
N GLY A 115 -15.90 -1.55 -30.33
CA GLY A 115 -17.09 -0.82 -30.79
C GLY A 115 -18.27 -0.87 -29.82
N GLY A 116 -18.43 0.20 -29.03
CA GLY A 116 -19.76 0.70 -28.67
C GLY A 116 -19.93 1.25 -27.26
N GLU A 117 -19.32 0.66 -26.25
CA GLU A 117 -19.57 1.00 -24.85
C GLU A 117 -18.31 1.47 -24.11
N GLN A 118 -18.48 2.42 -23.19
CA GLN A 118 -17.42 2.90 -22.31
C GLN A 118 -16.87 1.74 -21.49
N ARG A 119 -15.54 1.60 -21.45
CA ARG A 119 -14.87 0.49 -20.80
C ARG A 119 -14.91 0.65 -19.28
N PHE A 120 -15.32 -0.42 -18.60
CA PHE A 120 -15.35 -0.49 -17.14
C PHE A 120 -14.91 -1.86 -16.68
N ARG A 121 -13.89 -1.95 -15.81
CA ARG A 121 -13.33 -3.23 -15.40
C ARG A 121 -12.76 -3.21 -13.99
N THR A 122 -12.82 -4.36 -13.32
CA THR A 122 -12.24 -4.56 -11.99
C THR A 122 -11.08 -5.54 -12.05
N PHE A 123 -10.06 -5.28 -11.23
CA PHE A 123 -8.91 -6.16 -11.04
C PHE A 123 -8.67 -6.37 -9.57
N VAL A 124 -8.20 -7.57 -9.22
CA VAL A 124 -7.66 -7.85 -7.89
C VAL A 124 -6.55 -6.85 -7.60
N TRP A 125 -6.78 -5.97 -6.62
CA TRP A 125 -5.74 -5.09 -6.10
C TRP A 125 -5.14 -5.67 -4.83
N ASP A 126 -5.93 -6.25 -3.95
CA ASP A 126 -5.43 -7.01 -2.80
C ASP A 126 -5.82 -8.48 -2.88
N ASP A 127 -4.94 -9.37 -2.43
CA ASP A 127 -5.36 -10.73 -2.09
C ASP A 127 -4.70 -11.23 -0.79
N THR A 128 -3.78 -10.47 -0.16
CA THR A 128 -2.98 -11.03 0.94
C THR A 128 -2.36 -10.03 1.94
N PHE A 129 -2.84 -8.79 2.14
CA PHE A 129 -2.27 -7.92 3.19
C PHE A 129 -2.95 -7.96 4.57
N LEU A 130 -2.13 -7.62 5.58
CA LEU A 130 -2.25 -7.91 7.02
C LEU A 130 -3.30 -7.11 7.80
N GLU A 131 -4.09 -6.28 7.15
CA GLU A 131 -5.30 -5.68 7.69
C GLU A 131 -6.32 -5.75 6.57
N LYS A 132 -7.46 -6.40 6.81
CA LYS A 132 -8.58 -6.56 5.87
C LYS A 132 -9.05 -5.21 5.34
N THR A 133 -8.37 -4.67 4.35
CA THR A 133 -8.87 -3.62 3.49
C THR A 133 -8.90 -4.24 2.11
N TYR A 134 -9.92 -5.08 1.95
CA TYR A 134 -10.44 -5.58 0.71
C TYR A 134 -10.42 -4.45 -0.33
N SER A 135 -9.44 -4.40 -1.23
CA SER A 135 -9.35 -3.33 -2.22
C SER A 135 -9.36 -3.88 -3.65
N THR A 136 -10.02 -3.16 -4.53
CA THR A 136 -10.18 -3.49 -5.96
C THR A 136 -9.68 -2.34 -6.80
N LEU A 137 -8.92 -2.65 -7.85
CA LEU A 137 -8.54 -1.66 -8.84
C LEU A 137 -9.64 -1.60 -9.89
N VAL A 138 -10.19 -0.42 -10.07
CA VAL A 138 -11.27 -0.15 -11.01
C VAL A 138 -10.71 0.69 -12.15
N TYR A 139 -10.95 0.25 -13.37
CA TYR A 139 -10.81 1.06 -14.58
C TYR A 139 -12.18 1.54 -15.01
N ASP A 140 -12.36 2.85 -15.16
CA ASP A 140 -13.59 3.48 -15.62
C ASP A 140 -13.26 4.59 -16.63
N GLU A 141 -13.46 4.31 -17.91
CA GLU A 141 -13.25 5.28 -18.99
C GLU A 141 -14.16 6.52 -18.87
N SER A 142 -15.32 6.37 -18.20
CA SER A 142 -16.29 7.46 -18.00
C SER A 142 -16.02 8.32 -16.77
N ASP A 143 -15.11 7.89 -15.89
CA ASP A 143 -14.85 8.49 -14.57
C ASP A 143 -16.09 8.59 -13.65
N GLU A 144 -17.20 7.92 -13.98
CA GLU A 144 -18.46 8.00 -13.24
C GLU A 144 -18.39 7.31 -11.86
N VAL A 145 -17.48 6.34 -11.68
CA VAL A 145 -17.20 5.72 -10.37
C VAL A 145 -16.70 6.72 -9.33
N ALA A 146 -16.10 7.83 -9.75
CA ALA A 146 -15.62 8.87 -8.85
C ALA A 146 -16.68 9.94 -8.54
N LEU A 147 -17.83 9.92 -9.22
CA LEU A 147 -18.87 10.91 -9.02
C LEU A 147 -19.61 10.68 -7.69
N PRO A 148 -20.12 11.75 -7.06
CA PRO A 148 -21.05 11.63 -5.95
C PRO A 148 -22.25 10.75 -6.32
N ARG A 149 -22.83 10.11 -5.31
CA ARG A 149 -24.00 9.24 -5.47
C ARG A 149 -25.12 9.95 -6.24
N GLY A 150 -25.63 9.26 -7.26
CA GLY A 150 -26.79 9.71 -8.02
C GLY A 150 -26.44 10.72 -9.12
N GLU A 151 -25.17 11.11 -9.23
CA GLU A 151 -24.66 11.89 -10.37
C GLU A 151 -24.19 10.99 -11.51
N GLN A 152 -24.11 9.67 -11.29
CA GLN A 152 -23.86 8.69 -12.35
C GLN A 152 -24.98 8.71 -13.38
N SER A 153 -24.62 8.51 -14.65
CA SER A 153 -25.58 8.43 -15.74
C SER A 153 -26.50 7.22 -15.58
N THR A 154 -27.71 7.32 -16.14
CA THR A 154 -28.65 6.20 -16.16
C THR A 154 -28.07 4.99 -16.90
N ALA A 155 -27.24 5.23 -17.92
CA ALA A 155 -26.56 4.18 -18.68
C ALA A 155 -25.56 3.42 -17.81
N TRP A 156 -24.76 4.14 -17.01
CA TRP A 156 -23.82 3.51 -16.07
C TRP A 156 -24.54 2.72 -14.98
N GLN A 157 -25.59 3.29 -14.39
CA GLN A 157 -26.41 2.60 -13.38
C GLN A 157 -27.03 1.31 -13.92
N GLN A 158 -27.52 1.33 -15.17
CA GLN A 158 -28.04 0.13 -15.84
C GLN A 158 -26.96 -0.93 -16.08
N ARG A 159 -25.74 -0.54 -16.50
CA ARG A 159 -24.61 -1.48 -16.68
C ARG A 159 -24.21 -2.13 -15.35
N VAL A 160 -24.14 -1.33 -14.28
CA VAL A 160 -23.88 -1.80 -12.91
C VAL A 160 -24.96 -2.78 -12.48
N GLN A 161 -26.22 -2.39 -12.55
CA GLN A 161 -27.33 -3.23 -12.13
C GLN A 161 -27.43 -4.55 -12.93
N THR A 162 -27.19 -4.50 -14.23
CA THR A 162 -27.18 -5.70 -15.09
C THR A 162 -26.06 -6.66 -14.68
N SER A 163 -24.83 -6.15 -14.54
CA SER A 163 -23.67 -6.95 -14.11
C SER A 163 -23.88 -7.56 -12.72
N CYS A 164 -24.44 -6.78 -11.79
CA CYS A 164 -24.78 -7.24 -10.44
C CYS A 164 -25.90 -8.28 -10.40
N SER A 165 -26.74 -8.34 -11.43
CA SER A 165 -27.80 -9.35 -11.54
C SER A 165 -27.25 -10.67 -12.10
N GLU A 166 -26.25 -10.59 -12.98
CA GLU A 166 -25.62 -11.74 -13.63
C GLU A 166 -24.49 -12.36 -12.78
N LYS A 167 -23.75 -11.54 -12.03
CA LYS A 167 -22.65 -11.94 -11.16
C LYS A 167 -23.04 -11.77 -9.69
N LYS A 168 -22.62 -12.70 -8.83
CA LYS A 168 -22.90 -12.66 -7.37
C LYS A 168 -22.16 -11.54 -6.61
N GLU A 169 -21.23 -10.84 -7.27
CA GLU A 169 -20.46 -9.72 -6.71
C GLU A 169 -20.91 -8.42 -7.41
N CYS A 170 -21.22 -7.39 -6.64
CA CYS A 170 -21.73 -6.11 -7.12
C CYS A 170 -20.95 -4.95 -6.51
N VAL A 171 -20.59 -3.94 -7.32
CA VAL A 171 -20.11 -2.66 -6.77
C VAL A 171 -21.29 -1.91 -6.22
N ASP A 172 -21.42 -1.96 -4.89
CA ASP A 172 -22.27 -1.09 -4.13
C ASP A 172 -21.45 0.10 -3.62
N LEU A 173 -21.75 1.29 -4.16
CA LEU A 173 -21.19 2.55 -3.66
C LEU A 173 -21.98 3.07 -2.44
N ASP A 174 -23.01 2.35 -1.98
CA ASP A 174 -23.88 2.67 -0.85
C ASP A 174 -24.08 1.45 0.08
N PRO A 175 -23.02 0.99 0.76
CA PRO A 175 -23.05 -0.26 1.52
C PRO A 175 -23.90 -0.20 2.83
N GLY A 176 -24.76 0.81 2.97
CA GLY A 176 -25.60 1.04 4.15
C GLY A 176 -24.95 1.96 5.19
N PRO A 177 -25.66 2.29 6.28
CA PRO A 177 -25.22 3.30 7.26
C PRO A 177 -23.98 2.90 8.08
N ASP A 178 -23.63 1.61 8.11
CA ASP A 178 -22.55 1.06 8.93
C ASP A 178 -21.31 0.66 8.11
N GLU A 179 -21.33 0.81 6.79
CA GLU A 179 -20.22 0.47 5.91
C GLU A 179 -19.76 1.73 5.13
N TYR A 180 -18.46 1.83 4.87
CA TYR A 180 -17.87 2.96 4.15
C TYR A 180 -17.02 2.43 3.01
N VAL A 181 -17.37 2.83 1.78
CA VAL A 181 -16.60 2.51 0.58
C VAL A 181 -15.90 3.79 0.11
N SER A 182 -14.56 3.80 0.19
CA SER A 182 -13.74 4.87 -0.38
C SER A 182 -13.40 4.57 -1.84
N VAL A 183 -13.49 5.60 -2.68
CA VAL A 183 -12.96 5.60 -4.05
C VAL A 183 -11.82 6.60 -4.11
N ARG A 184 -10.61 6.13 -4.46
CA ARG A 184 -9.42 6.96 -4.58
C ARG A 184 -8.83 6.87 -5.98
N LYS A 185 -8.69 8.00 -6.67
CA LYS A 185 -8.03 8.06 -7.98
C LYS A 185 -6.54 7.74 -7.84
N ILE A 186 -6.03 6.83 -8.67
CA ILE A 186 -4.61 6.45 -8.73
C ILE A 186 -3.97 6.73 -10.09
N GLY A 187 -4.78 6.85 -11.13
CA GLY A 187 -4.31 7.16 -12.48
C GLY A 187 -5.41 7.74 -13.36
N GLU A 188 -5.09 7.94 -14.62
CA GLU A 188 -6.05 8.28 -15.67
C GLU A 188 -7.05 7.15 -15.83
N HIS A 189 -8.31 7.38 -15.49
CA HIS A 189 -9.38 6.37 -15.47
C HIS A 189 -9.18 5.20 -14.49
N PHE A 190 -8.18 5.25 -13.60
CA PHE A 190 -7.93 4.20 -12.62
C PHE A 190 -8.20 4.68 -11.20
N TYR A 191 -8.93 3.84 -10.46
CA TYR A 191 -9.40 4.09 -9.11
C TYR A 191 -9.13 2.88 -8.21
N ILE A 192 -8.87 3.11 -6.93
CA ILE A 192 -8.86 2.07 -5.90
C ILE A 192 -10.15 2.21 -5.12
N LEU A 193 -10.92 1.13 -5.10
CA LEU A 193 -12.10 0.94 -4.29
C LEU A 193 -11.69 0.18 -3.03
N ASP A 194 -11.99 0.68 -1.84
CA ASP A 194 -11.79 -0.05 -0.58
C ASP A 194 -12.93 -1.05 -0.33
N ASN A 195 -13.20 -1.89 -1.33
CA ASN A 195 -14.02 -3.10 -1.23
C ASN A 195 -13.41 -4.22 -2.12
N TYR A 196 -13.64 -5.50 -1.79
CA TYR A 196 -13.12 -6.66 -2.54
C TYR A 196 -14.20 -7.18 -3.47
N LEU A 197 -14.10 -6.71 -4.70
CA LEU A 197 -15.03 -6.93 -5.78
C LEU A 197 -14.24 -7.16 -7.07
N PRO A 198 -13.23 -8.06 -7.06
CA PRO A 198 -12.31 -8.21 -8.18
C PRO A 198 -13.02 -8.65 -9.47
N ASN A 199 -14.18 -9.30 -9.35
CA ASN A 199 -14.94 -9.83 -10.47
C ASN A 199 -16.32 -9.17 -10.63
N ALA A 200 -16.60 -8.06 -9.93
CA ALA A 200 -17.91 -7.43 -9.97
C ALA A 200 -18.31 -6.95 -11.38
N PHE A 201 -17.34 -6.86 -12.31
CA PHE A 201 -17.57 -6.51 -13.71
C PHE A 201 -16.82 -7.44 -14.67
N PRO A 202 -17.32 -7.64 -15.91
CA PRO A 202 -16.62 -8.42 -16.95
C PRO A 202 -15.21 -7.89 -17.27
#